data_AF-A0A8T2Q8E9-F1
#
_entry.id   AF-A0A8T2Q8E9-F1
#
_cell.length_a   1.000
_cell.length_b   1.000
_cell.length_c   1.000
_cell.angle_alpha   90.00
_cell.angle_beta   90.00
_cell.angle_gamma   90.00
#
_symmetry.space_group_name_H-M   'P 1'
#
loop_
_entity.id
_entity.type
_entity.pdbx_description
1 polymer ?
#
loop_
_entity_poly.entity_id
_entity_poly.type
_entity_poly.pdbx_seq_one_letter_code
_entity_poly.pdbx_strand_id
1 'polypeptide(L)'
;MLDMMPMPANLTIWLCLLGACRLHGNLAIAVQAFRHAVQLQPTHATAYILMSNIYGDAGLHKFADDVEQLRRERCGGEAYLDEDGQDVEFSV
;
A
#
# COMPACT_ATOMS: atom_id res chain seq x y z
N MET A 1 -5.73 7.16 -22.30
CA MET A 1 -7.10 6.99 -21.77
C MET A 1 -7.04 6.88 -20.24
N LEU A 2 -6.51 7.91 -19.58
CA LEU A 2 -6.54 8.08 -18.11
C LEU A 2 -6.99 9.50 -17.73
N ASP A 3 -7.42 10.31 -18.70
CA ASP A 3 -7.88 11.70 -18.52
C ASP A 3 -9.37 11.82 -18.16
N MET A 4 -10.07 10.71 -17.88
CA MET A 4 -11.52 10.68 -17.69
C MET A 4 -11.92 10.06 -16.34
N MET A 5 -11.20 10.37 -15.26
CA MET A 5 -11.77 10.17 -13.92
C MET A 5 -12.34 11.49 -13.41
N PRO A 6 -13.68 11.63 -13.32
CA PRO A 6 -14.35 12.88 -12.92
C PRO A 6 -14.24 13.16 -11.42
N MET A 7 -13.43 12.39 -10.70
CA MET A 7 -13.21 12.50 -9.27
C MET A 7 -11.71 12.65 -9.04
N PRO A 8 -11.26 13.53 -8.13
CA PRO A 8 -9.85 13.61 -7.76
C PRO A 8 -9.38 12.21 -7.37
N ALA A 9 -8.22 11.80 -7.90
CA ALA A 9 -7.65 10.49 -7.61
C ALA A 9 -7.41 10.35 -6.11
N ASN A 10 -8.42 9.84 -5.40
CA ASN A 10 -8.39 9.67 -3.96
C ASN A 10 -7.47 8.50 -3.63
N LEU A 11 -6.92 8.49 -2.42
CA LEU A 11 -6.03 7.44 -1.94
C LEU A 11 -6.54 6.03 -2.28
N THR A 12 -7.85 5.81 -2.18
CA THR A 12 -8.54 4.57 -2.53
C THR A 12 -8.19 4.05 -3.93
N ILE A 13 -8.07 4.92 -4.94
CA ILE A 13 -7.74 4.51 -6.32
C ILE A 13 -6.32 3.94 -6.38
N TRP A 14 -5.37 4.57 -5.69
CA TRP A 14 -4.00 4.08 -5.62
C TRP A 14 -3.88 2.77 -4.82
N LEU A 15 -4.66 2.62 -3.75
CA LEU A 15 -4.75 1.36 -3.00
C LEU A 15 -5.35 0.23 -3.84
N CYS A 16 -6.43 0.50 -4.59
CA CYS A 16 -7.01 -0.47 -5.53
C CYS A 16 -6.00 -0.87 -6.62
N LEU A 17 -5.25 0.10 -7.15
CA LEU A 17 -4.21 -0.18 -8.14
C LEU A 17 -3.08 -1.04 -7.56
N LEU A 18 -2.67 -0.79 -6.32
CA LEU A 18 -1.69 -1.64 -5.62
C LEU A 18 -2.22 -3.07 -5.46
N GLY A 19 -3.48 -3.23 -5.02
CA GLY A 19 -4.12 -4.55 -4.92
C GLY A 19 -4.14 -5.29 -6.27
N ALA A 20 -4.47 -4.60 -7.36
CA ALA A 20 -4.43 -5.17 -8.70
C ALA A 20 -3.00 -5.51 -9.15
N CYS A 21 -2.01 -4.66 -8.85
CA CYS A 21 -0.61 -4.91 -9.22
C CYS A 21 -0.03 -6.11 -8.48
N ARG A 22 -0.47 -6.38 -7.25
CA ARG A 22 -0.14 -7.59 -6.51
C ARG A 22 -0.60 -8.84 -7.26
N LEU A 23 -1.87 -8.87 -7.67
CA LEU A 23 -2.46 -10.02 -8.36
C LEU A 23 -1.80 -10.29 -9.73
N HIS A 24 -1.43 -9.22 -10.45
CA HIS A 24 -0.86 -9.32 -11.79
C HIS A 24 0.67 -9.29 -11.82
N GLY A 25 1.35 -9.13 -10.68
CA GLY A 25 2.81 -9.12 -10.56
C GLY A 25 3.49 -7.92 -11.24
N ASN A 26 2.80 -6.78 -11.42
CA ASN A 26 3.38 -5.62 -12.09
C ASN A 26 4.05 -4.66 -11.08
N LEU A 27 5.33 -4.91 -10.79
CA LEU A 27 6.10 -4.16 -9.82
C LEU A 27 6.29 -2.69 -10.21
N ALA A 28 6.51 -2.39 -11.49
CA ALA A 28 6.77 -1.02 -11.94
C ALA A 28 5.57 -0.10 -11.68
N ILE A 29 4.36 -0.59 -12.00
CA ILE A 29 3.12 0.15 -11.73
C ILE A 29 2.87 0.23 -10.22
N ALA A 30 3.12 -0.84 -9.47
CA ALA A 30 2.99 -0.85 -8.02
C ALA A 30 3.84 0.25 -7.37
N VAL A 31 5.12 0.39 -7.74
CA VAL A 31 6.01 1.42 -7.20
C VAL A 31 5.47 2.83 -7.48
N GLN A 32 4.97 3.07 -8.70
CA GLN A 32 4.41 4.37 -9.06
C GLN A 32 3.12 4.67 -8.27
N ALA A 33 2.23 3.69 -8.15
CA ALA A 33 1.00 3.80 -7.38
C ALA A 33 1.28 4.06 -5.90
N PHE A 34 2.23 3.33 -5.32
CA PHE A 34 2.68 3.50 -3.95
C PHE A 34 3.18 4.92 -3.73
N ARG A 35 4.06 5.43 -4.60
CA ARG A 35 4.58 6.81 -4.50
C ARG A 35 3.46 7.86 -4.46
N HIS A 36 2.44 7.72 -5.31
CA HIS A 36 1.30 8.64 -5.27
C HIS A 36 0.47 8.47 -4.00
N ALA A 37 0.25 7.24 -3.53
CA ALA A 37 -0.47 6.95 -2.29
C ALA A 37 0.21 7.60 -1.06
N VAL A 38 1.52 7.41 -0.89
CA VAL A 38 2.25 8.01 0.25
C VAL A 38 2.49 9.51 0.11
N GLN A 39 2.45 10.07 -1.10
CA GLN A 39 2.42 11.53 -1.28
C GLN A 39 1.07 12.13 -0.85
N LEU A 40 -0.04 11.42 -1.11
CA LEU A 40 -1.38 11.86 -0.72
C LEU A 40 -1.62 11.71 0.78
N GLN A 41 -1.31 10.54 1.34
CA GLN A 41 -1.48 10.27 2.77
C GLN A 41 -0.32 9.44 3.31
N PRO A 42 0.76 10.09 3.79
CA PRO A 42 1.97 9.40 4.23
C PRO A 42 1.79 8.57 5.50
N THR A 43 0.71 8.80 6.26
CA THR A 43 0.37 8.09 7.51
C THR A 43 -0.55 6.88 7.30
N HIS A 44 -1.00 6.63 6.06
CA HIS A 44 -1.97 5.56 5.79
C HIS A 44 -1.27 4.19 5.66
N ALA A 45 -1.40 3.36 6.69
CA ALA A 45 -0.70 2.08 6.80
C ALA A 45 -0.93 1.13 5.62
N THR A 46 -2.15 1.07 5.05
CA THR A 46 -2.51 0.13 3.98
C THR A 46 -1.64 0.25 2.73
N ALA A 47 -1.20 1.46 2.36
CA ALA A 47 -0.34 1.63 1.19
C ALA A 47 1.01 0.90 1.37
N TYR A 48 1.56 0.97 2.58
CA TYR A 48 2.81 0.31 2.94
C TYR A 48 2.63 -1.21 3.05
N ILE A 49 1.54 -1.68 3.67
CA ILE A 49 1.23 -3.11 3.78
C ILE A 49 1.13 -3.74 2.38
N LEU A 50 0.37 -3.11 1.47
CA LEU A 50 0.23 -3.61 0.10
C LEU A 50 1.58 -3.64 -0.64
N MET A 51 2.40 -2.60 -0.49
CA MET A 51 3.70 -2.55 -1.16
C MET A 51 4.70 -3.57 -0.58
N SER A 52 4.69 -3.79 0.74
CA SER A 52 5.49 -4.82 1.40
C SER A 52 5.11 -6.21 0.90
N ASN A 53 3.81 -6.51 0.80
CA ASN A 53 3.32 -7.75 0.23
C ASN A 53 3.72 -7.94 -1.24
N ILE A 54 3.64 -6.89 -2.07
CA ILE A 54 4.08 -6.96 -3.47
C ILE A 54 5.58 -7.27 -3.57
N TYR A 55 6.41 -6.66 -2.73
CA TYR A 55 7.84 -6.99 -2.67
C TYR A 55 8.07 -8.42 -2.16
N GLY A 56 7.31 -8.88 -1.17
CA GLY A 56 7.34 -10.26 -0.67
C GLY A 56 7.00 -11.28 -1.76
N ASP A 57 5.89 -11.08 -2.46
CA ASP A 57 5.42 -11.94 -3.56
C ASP A 57 6.44 -11.97 -4.73
N ALA A 58 7.21 -10.89 -4.91
CA ALA A 58 8.30 -10.81 -5.89
C ALA A 58 9.66 -11.37 -5.40
N GLY A 59 9.74 -11.91 -4.18
CA GLY A 59 10.98 -12.43 -3.57
C GLY A 59 11.97 -11.34 -3.14
N LEU A 60 11.52 -10.09 -3.08
CA LEU A 60 12.30 -8.89 -2.76
C LEU A 60 12.21 -8.55 -1.25
N HIS A 61 12.47 -9.53 -0.38
CA HIS A 61 12.23 -9.42 1.07
C HIS A 61 12.89 -8.21 1.72
N LYS A 62 14.11 -7.83 1.31
CA LYS A 62 14.78 -6.63 1.82
C LYS A 62 13.96 -5.35 1.60
N PHE A 63 13.34 -5.22 0.43
CA PHE A 63 12.51 -4.06 0.11
C PHE A 63 11.16 -4.12 0.84
N ALA A 64 10.65 -5.32 1.12
CA ALA A 64 9.46 -5.49 1.97
C ALA A 64 9.73 -5.01 3.41
N ASP A 65 10.88 -5.41 3.98
CA ASP A 65 11.31 -4.99 5.30
C ASP A 65 11.54 -3.46 5.38
N ASP A 66 12.19 -2.86 4.37
CA ASP A 66 12.41 -1.42 4.29
C ASP A 66 11.07 -0.64 4.29
N VAL A 67 10.08 -1.12 3.54
CA VAL A 67 8.75 -0.50 3.49
C VAL A 67 8.00 -0.63 4.80
N GLU A 68 8.12 -1.78 5.47
CA GLU A 68 7.51 -2.02 6.77
C GLU A 68 8.15 -1.16 7.86
N GLN A 69 9.48 -0.98 7.82
CA GLN A 69 10.16 -0.04 8.69
C GLN A 69 9.68 1.39 8.46
N LEU A 70 9.58 1.82 7.19
CA LEU A 70 9.07 3.13 6.83
C LEU A 70 7.62 3.34 7.31
N ARG A 71 6.78 2.28 7.26
CA ARG A 71 5.43 2.29 7.82
C ARG A 71 5.46 2.57 9.32
N ARG A 72 6.34 1.90 10.07
CA ARG A 72 6.44 2.09 11.53
C ARG A 72 6.90 3.50 11.90
N GLU A 73 7.85 4.05 11.15
CA GLU A 73 8.35 5.41 11.35
C GLU A 73 7.27 6.48 11.08
N ARG A 74 6.42 6.25 10.07
CA ARG A 74 5.46 7.26 9.59
C ARG A 74 4.04 7.08 10.11
N CYS A 75 3.62 5.84 10.36
CA CYS A 75 2.25 5.49 10.78
C CYS A 75 2.16 5.14 12.27
N GLY A 76 3.25 5.32 13.04
CA GLY A 76 3.35 4.98 14.47
C GLY A 76 2.41 5.75 15.44
N GLY A 77 1.31 6.30 14.95
CA GLY A 77 0.23 6.92 15.74
C GLY A 77 -1.16 6.31 15.54
N GLU A 78 -1.39 5.45 14.54
CA GLU A 78 -2.70 4.81 14.33
C GLU A 78 -2.52 3.31 14.13
N ALA A 79 -2.63 2.57 15.24
CA ALA A 79 -3.09 1.20 15.17
C ALA A 79 -4.49 1.24 14.53
N TYR A 80 -4.63 0.66 13.35
CA TYR A 80 -5.94 0.34 12.81
C TYR A 80 -6.47 -0.83 13.64
N LEU A 81 -7.11 -0.47 14.76
CA LEU A 81 -7.96 -1.35 15.52
C LEU A 81 -9.29 -1.37 14.79
N ASP A 82 -9.69 -2.53 14.27
CA ASP A 82 -11.12 -2.78 14.07
C ASP A 82 -11.84 -2.64 15.44
N GLU A 83 -13.16 -2.46 15.43
CA GLU A 83 -13.97 -2.32 16.67
C GLU A 83 -13.83 -3.53 17.63
N ASP A 84 -13.26 -4.64 17.14
CA ASP A 84 -12.95 -5.88 17.87
C ASP A 84 -11.47 -6.04 18.29
N GLY A 85 -10.60 -5.07 18.01
CA GLY A 85 -9.20 -5.09 18.44
C GLY A 85 -8.34 -6.24 17.86
N GLN A 86 -8.79 -6.85 16.76
CA GLN A 86 -8.00 -7.83 16.02
C GLN A 86 -7.12 -7.14 14.98
N ASP A 87 -5.86 -7.53 14.95
CA ASP A 87 -4.94 -7.20 13.85
C ASP A 87 -5.53 -7.80 12.57
N VAL A 88 -5.90 -6.96 11.60
CA VAL A 88 -6.32 -7.47 10.29
C VAL A 88 -5.06 -7.84 9.53
N GLU A 89 -4.49 -8.96 9.92
CA GLU A 89 -3.57 -9.70 9.09
C GLU A 89 -4.37 -10.07 7.83
N PHE A 90 -4.09 -9.39 6.71
CA PHE A 90 -4.49 -9.88 5.40
C PHE A 90 -3.67 -11.15 5.12
N SER A 91 -4.04 -12.25 5.76
CA SER A 91 -3.60 -13.59 5.39
C SER A 91 -4.07 -13.85 3.97
N VAL A 92 -3.11 -14.22 3.13
CA VAL A 92 -3.31 -14.76 1.78
C VAL A 92 -3.94 -16.13 1.87
#